data_AF-A0A9W6PX46-F1
#
_entry.id   AF-A0A9W6PX46-F1
#
_cell.length_a   1.000
_cell.length_b   1.000
_cell.length_c   1.000
_cell.angle_alpha   90.00
_cell.angle_beta   90.00
_cell.angle_gamma   90.00
#
_symmetry.space_group_name_H-M   'P 1'
#
loop_
_entity.id
_entity.type
_entity.pdbx_description
1 polymer ?
#
loop_
_entity_poly.entity_id
_entity_poly.type
_entity_poly.pdbx_seq_one_letter_code
_entity_poly.pdbx_strand_id
1 'polypeptide(L)'
;MQQEARGLAVLGDAAGTGRGFDNARELTAQAAEHPEDEPPWIYFFNPDMLTMQHGLACQYLGRHKKAVELLTAGLDALSPEVRHAEWVAYYRLDQTRSLRALHEDAEAARVLDEVADLAERLGSARLARQAAALR
;
A
#
# COMPACT_ATOMS: atom_id res chain seq x y z
N MET A 1 15.02 6.42 2.88
CA MET A 1 14.79 5.27 3.80
C MET A 1 13.63 4.38 3.38
N GLN A 2 12.37 4.85 3.27
CA GLN A 2 11.27 3.97 2.81
C GLN A 2 11.46 3.40 1.38
N GLN A 3 11.95 4.21 0.43
CA GLN A 3 12.20 3.76 -0.95
C GLN A 3 13.36 2.75 -1.02
N GLU A 4 14.37 2.94 -0.19
CA GLU A 4 15.51 2.02 -0.05
C GLU A 4 15.08 0.69 0.57
N ALA A 5 14.27 0.72 1.63
CA ALA A 5 13.71 -0.48 2.24
C ALA A 5 12.87 -1.31 1.25
N ARG A 6 12.11 -0.64 0.37
CA ARG A 6 11.39 -1.31 -0.72
C ARG A 6 12.32 -1.90 -1.77
N GLY A 7 13.42 -1.21 -2.11
CA GLY A 7 14.46 -1.76 -2.97
C GLY A 7 15.06 -3.05 -2.41
N LEU A 8 15.36 -3.06 -1.11
CA LEU A 8 15.85 -4.25 -0.41
C LEU A 8 14.82 -5.40 -0.43
N ALA A 9 13.53 -5.08 -0.30
CA ALA A 9 12.46 -6.08 -0.39
C ALA A 9 12.40 -6.75 -1.77
N VAL A 10 12.56 -5.97 -2.85
CA VAL A 10 12.64 -6.49 -4.23
C VAL A 10 13.86 -7.41 -4.40
N LEU A 11 14.96 -7.12 -3.71
CA LEU A 11 16.17 -7.95 -3.71
C LEU A 11 16.08 -9.15 -2.76
N GLY A 12 14.98 -9.30 -2.00
CA GLY A 12 14.80 -10.38 -1.03
C GLY A 12 15.49 -10.17 0.32
N ASP A 13 16.10 -9.01 0.58
CA ASP A 13 16.71 -8.71 1.88
C ASP A 13 15.65 -8.32 2.91
N ALA A 14 15.07 -9.34 3.53
CA ALA A 14 14.03 -9.18 4.53
C ALA A 14 14.50 -8.46 5.79
N ALA A 15 15.78 -8.61 6.18
CA ALA A 15 16.31 -8.01 7.40
C ALA A 15 16.59 -6.52 7.20
N GLY A 16 17.21 -6.15 6.07
CA GLY A 16 17.40 -4.76 5.67
C GLY A 16 16.08 -4.02 5.46
N THR A 17 15.10 -4.69 4.83
CA THR A 17 13.73 -4.16 4.70
C THR A 17 13.12 -3.82 6.06
N GLY A 18 13.16 -4.76 7.01
CA GLY A 18 12.59 -4.56 8.35
C GLY A 18 13.22 -3.37 9.08
N ARG A 19 14.56 -3.31 9.13
CA ARG A 19 15.29 -2.19 9.74
C ARG A 19 14.95 -0.85 9.10
N GLY A 20 14.83 -0.81 7.78
CA GLY A 20 14.48 0.40 7.05
C GLY A 20 13.09 0.94 7.38
N PHE A 21 12.09 0.05 7.53
CA PHE A 21 10.74 0.44 7.92
C PHE A 21 10.60 0.79 9.41
N ASP A 22 11.34 0.13 10.30
CA ASP A 22 11.39 0.52 11.71
C ASP A 22 11.96 1.93 11.88
N ASN A 23 13.07 2.22 11.21
CA ASN A 23 13.69 3.55 11.24
C ASN A 23 12.77 4.62 10.61
N ALA A 24 12.11 4.30 9.49
CA ALA A 24 11.13 5.21 8.89
C ALA A 24 9.96 5.50 9.84
N ARG A 25 9.45 4.50 10.56
CA ARG A 25 8.37 4.67 11.54
C ARG A 25 8.79 5.55 12.72
N GLU A 26 10.01 5.35 13.22
CA GLU A 26 10.56 6.16 14.30
C GLU A 26 10.69 7.63 13.88
N LEU A 27 11.25 7.90 12.70
CA LEU A 27 11.36 9.27 12.18
C LEU A 27 10.01 9.92 11.91
N THR A 28 9.04 9.18 11.37
CA THR A 28 7.68 9.71 11.17
C THR A 28 7.00 10.02 12.49
N ALA A 29 7.19 9.18 13.52
CA ALA A 29 6.66 9.47 14.86
C ALA A 29 7.29 10.71 15.49
N GLN A 30 8.61 10.86 15.38
CA GLN A 30 9.34 12.05 15.86
C GLN A 30 8.90 13.33 15.13
N ALA A 31 8.69 13.27 13.82
CA ALA A 31 8.20 14.41 13.04
C ALA A 31 6.80 14.85 13.48
N ALA A 32 5.92 13.89 13.78
CA ALA A 32 4.56 14.17 14.23
C ALA A 32 4.50 14.83 15.63
N GLU A 33 5.57 14.77 16.42
CA GLU A 33 5.69 15.51 17.69
C GLU A 33 5.93 17.01 17.49
N HIS A 34 6.37 17.41 16.28
CA HIS A 34 6.69 18.80 15.90
C HIS A 34 5.94 19.24 14.63
N PRO A 35 4.59 19.27 14.66
CA PRO A 35 3.77 19.63 13.50
C PRO A 35 4.05 21.03 12.95
N GLU A 36 4.60 21.93 13.76
CA GLU A 36 5.02 23.29 13.37
C GLU A 36 6.20 23.32 12.39
N ASP A 37 7.02 22.27 12.38
CA ASP A 37 8.21 22.15 11.53
C ASP A 37 7.92 21.34 10.25
N GLU A 38 6.69 20.83 10.11
CA GLU A 38 6.30 20.01 8.96
C GLU A 38 6.19 20.85 7.68
N PRO A 39 6.95 20.53 6.62
CA PRO A 39 6.81 21.23 5.36
C PRO A 39 5.45 20.95 4.72
N PRO A 40 4.90 21.87 3.90
CA PRO A 40 3.59 21.67 3.24
C PRO A 40 3.50 20.42 2.36
N TRP A 41 4.63 19.85 1.91
CA TRP A 41 4.70 18.65 1.09
C TRP A 41 4.74 17.33 1.89
N ILE A 42 4.67 17.36 3.22
CA ILE A 42 4.78 16.15 4.06
C ILE A 42 3.56 15.22 3.92
N TYR A 43 2.48 15.63 3.25
CA TYR A 43 1.32 14.77 3.00
C TYR A 43 1.69 13.46 2.28
N PHE A 44 2.82 13.42 1.55
CA PHE A 44 3.38 12.19 0.95
C PHE A 44 4.08 11.26 1.94
N PHE A 45 4.35 11.71 3.16
CA PHE A 45 5.08 11.04 4.23
C PHE A 45 4.23 10.90 5.51
N ASN A 46 2.92 10.75 5.35
CA ASN A 46 2.05 10.46 6.48
C ASN A 46 2.18 8.97 6.94
N PRO A 47 1.82 8.66 8.20
CA PRO A 47 1.92 7.30 8.74
C PRO A 47 1.14 6.23 7.95
N ASP A 48 0.00 6.61 7.36
CA ASP A 48 -0.88 5.69 6.63
C ASP A 48 -0.23 5.24 5.31
N MET A 49 0.39 6.18 4.60
CA MET A 49 1.18 5.91 3.42
C MET A 49 2.37 5.01 3.75
N LEU A 50 3.08 5.29 4.84
CA LEU A 50 4.20 4.44 5.28
C LEU A 50 3.73 3.00 5.57
N THR A 51 2.56 2.85 6.19
CA THR A 51 1.93 1.55 6.45
C THR A 51 1.66 0.79 5.15
N MET A 52 1.08 1.46 4.14
CA MET A 52 0.88 0.84 2.82
C MET A 52 2.20 0.49 2.12
N GLN A 53 3.24 1.34 2.21
CA GLN A 53 4.56 1.04 1.66
C GLN A 53 5.17 -0.23 2.29
N HIS A 54 4.98 -0.40 3.61
CA HIS A 54 5.44 -1.60 4.31
C HIS A 54 4.65 -2.84 3.89
N GLY A 55 3.34 -2.70 3.65
CA GLY A 55 2.51 -3.74 3.07
C GLY A 55 3.02 -4.22 1.71
N LEU A 56 3.36 -3.30 0.81
CA LEU A 56 3.97 -3.63 -0.49
C LEU A 56 5.31 -4.36 -0.34
N ALA A 57 6.18 -3.90 0.55
CA ALA A 57 7.45 -4.57 0.80
C ALA A 57 7.27 -6.00 1.33
N CYS A 58 6.29 -6.21 2.22
CA CYS A 58 5.90 -7.54 2.68
C CYS A 58 5.41 -8.41 1.52
N GLN A 59 4.64 -7.86 0.58
CA GLN A 59 4.20 -8.58 -0.61
C GLN A 59 5.40 -9.05 -1.43
N TYR A 60 6.38 -8.19 -1.71
CA TYR A 60 7.59 -8.56 -2.47
C TYR A 60 8.42 -9.64 -1.77
N LEU A 61 8.44 -9.66 -0.44
CA LEU A 61 9.09 -10.71 0.35
C LEU A 61 8.27 -12.01 0.48
N GLY A 62 7.10 -12.12 -0.17
CA GLY A 62 6.21 -13.28 -0.07
C GLY A 62 5.47 -13.37 1.28
N ARG A 63 5.51 -12.33 2.11
CA ARG A 63 4.84 -12.26 3.42
C ARG A 63 3.38 -11.84 3.26
N HIS A 64 2.61 -12.62 2.49
CA HIS A 64 1.28 -12.24 2.01
C HIS A 64 0.29 -11.90 3.12
N LYS A 65 0.26 -12.67 4.23
CA LYS A 65 -0.60 -12.35 5.38
C LYS A 65 -0.32 -10.96 5.93
N LYS A 66 0.97 -10.65 6.15
CA LYS A 66 1.37 -9.34 6.66
C LYS A 66 1.12 -8.22 5.67
N ALA A 67 1.29 -8.50 4.37
CA ALA A 67 0.96 -7.57 3.30
C ALA A 67 -0.53 -7.19 3.32
N VAL A 68 -1.44 -8.18 3.41
CA VAL A 68 -2.88 -7.93 3.51
C VAL A 68 -3.20 -7.09 4.74
N GLU A 69 -2.71 -7.46 5.93
CA GLU A 69 -2.94 -6.71 7.17
C GLU A 69 -2.54 -5.24 7.04
N LEU A 70 -1.33 -4.96 6.54
CA LEU A 70 -0.80 -3.61 6.42
C LEU A 70 -1.49 -2.81 5.31
N LEU A 71 -1.76 -3.44 4.16
CA LEU A 71 -2.46 -2.78 3.05
C LEU A 71 -3.89 -2.43 3.45
N THR A 72 -4.63 -3.32 4.11
CA THR A 72 -5.97 -3.02 4.63
C THR A 72 -5.92 -1.85 5.60
N ALA A 73 -5.06 -1.92 6.62
CA ALA A 73 -4.97 -0.86 7.64
C ALA A 73 -4.62 0.50 7.03
N GLY A 74 -3.65 0.55 6.12
CA GLY A 74 -3.26 1.80 5.47
C GLY A 74 -4.33 2.35 4.50
N LEU A 75 -5.04 1.48 3.79
CA LEU A 75 -6.14 1.87 2.90
C LEU A 75 -7.36 2.41 3.67
N ASP A 76 -7.68 1.82 4.83
CA ASP A 76 -8.81 2.21 5.68
C ASP A 76 -8.56 3.54 6.41
N ALA A 77 -7.30 3.89 6.65
CA ALA A 77 -6.91 5.14 7.31
C ALA A 77 -6.88 6.35 6.35
N LEU A 78 -6.96 6.14 5.03
CA LEU A 78 -6.99 7.23 4.06
C LEU A 78 -8.25 8.10 4.22
N SER A 79 -8.08 9.42 4.05
CA SER A 79 -9.21 10.34 4.07
C SER A 79 -10.20 10.06 2.92
N PRO A 80 -11.49 10.39 3.08
CA PRO A 80 -12.50 10.19 2.05
C PRO A 80 -12.17 10.82 0.69
N GLU A 81 -11.47 11.95 0.69
CA GLU A 81 -11.05 12.67 -0.52
C GLU A 81 -10.01 11.89 -1.31
N VAL A 82 -9.14 11.16 -0.60
CA VAL A 82 -7.99 10.46 -1.19
C VAL A 82 -8.32 9.02 -1.55
N ARG A 83 -9.22 8.34 -0.82
CA ARG A 83 -9.51 6.89 -0.99
C ARG A 83 -9.90 6.45 -2.41
N HIS A 84 -10.42 7.39 -3.21
CA HIS A 84 -10.88 7.20 -4.59
C HIS A 84 -9.88 7.71 -5.64
N ALA A 85 -8.68 8.13 -5.26
CA ALA A 85 -7.66 8.49 -6.25
C ALA A 85 -7.17 7.23 -6.99
N GLU A 86 -6.87 7.37 -8.29
CA GLU A 86 -6.44 6.24 -9.13
C GLU A 86 -5.23 5.52 -8.53
N TRP A 87 -4.30 6.27 -7.93
CA TRP A 87 -3.08 5.68 -7.37
C TRP A 87 -3.37 4.72 -6.20
N VAL A 88 -4.46 4.92 -5.46
CA VAL A 88 -4.87 4.04 -4.35
C VAL A 88 -5.28 2.66 -4.88
N ALA A 89 -5.85 2.62 -6.09
CA ALA A 89 -6.26 1.38 -6.71
C ALA A 89 -5.09 0.42 -6.97
N TYR A 90 -3.87 0.94 -7.17
CA TYR A 90 -2.69 0.09 -7.31
C TYR A 90 -2.38 -0.69 -6.03
N TYR A 91 -2.53 -0.08 -4.84
CA TYR A 91 -2.40 -0.79 -3.57
C TYR A 91 -3.47 -1.86 -3.38
N ARG A 92 -4.71 -1.60 -3.83
CA ARG A 92 -5.78 -2.61 -3.85
C ARG A 92 -5.44 -3.79 -4.76
N LEU A 93 -4.85 -3.55 -5.94
CA LEU A 93 -4.38 -4.64 -6.81
C LEU A 93 -3.26 -5.48 -6.14
N ASP A 94 -2.34 -4.84 -5.41
CA ASP A 94 -1.31 -5.56 -4.64
C ASP A 94 -1.88 -6.34 -3.45
N GLN A 95 -2.93 -5.80 -2.82
CA GLN A 95 -3.71 -6.51 -1.78
C GLN A 95 -4.40 -7.74 -2.38
N THR A 96 -5.06 -7.62 -3.53
CA THR A 96 -5.68 -8.74 -4.26
C THR A 96 -4.67 -9.85 -4.56
N ARG A 97 -3.46 -9.51 -5.04
CA ARG A 97 -2.40 -10.50 -5.30
C ARG A 97 -2.05 -11.28 -4.02
N SER A 98 -1.95 -10.58 -2.89
CA SER A 98 -1.65 -11.20 -1.61
C SER A 98 -2.81 -12.06 -1.08
N LEU A 99 -4.06 -11.62 -1.24
CA LEU A 99 -5.26 -12.40 -0.90
C LEU A 99 -5.33 -13.70 -1.71
N ARG A 100 -5.09 -13.65 -3.03
CA ARG A 100 -5.02 -14.85 -3.88
C ARG A 100 -3.93 -15.82 -3.46
N ALA A 101 -2.75 -15.30 -3.11
CA ALA A 101 -1.66 -16.13 -2.60
C ALA A 101 -2.00 -16.82 -1.27
N LEU A 102 -2.98 -16.32 -0.53
CA LEU A 102 -3.53 -16.92 0.69
C LEU A 102 -4.79 -17.77 0.44
N HIS A 103 -5.26 -17.89 -0.81
CA HIS A 103 -6.51 -18.54 -1.19
C HIS A 103 -7.77 -17.87 -0.63
N GLU A 104 -7.71 -16.57 -0.34
CA GLU A 104 -8.84 -15.75 0.12
C GLU A 104 -9.61 -15.19 -1.09
N ASP A 105 -10.10 -16.08 -1.97
CA ASP A 105 -10.59 -15.71 -3.30
C ASP A 105 -11.85 -14.83 -3.30
N ALA A 106 -12.75 -15.06 -2.33
CA ALA A 106 -13.96 -14.25 -2.18
C ALA A 106 -13.62 -12.79 -1.84
N GLU A 107 -12.66 -12.59 -0.94
CA GLU A 107 -12.21 -11.25 -0.56
C GLU A 107 -11.40 -10.60 -1.70
N ALA A 108 -10.57 -11.38 -2.40
CA ALA A 108 -9.86 -10.91 -3.58
C ALA A 108 -10.83 -10.40 -4.67
N ALA A 109 -11.93 -11.12 -4.93
CA ALA A 109 -12.96 -10.72 -5.88
C ALA A 109 -13.67 -9.42 -5.45
N ARG A 110 -14.02 -9.30 -4.16
CA ARG A 110 -14.62 -8.08 -3.59
C ARG A 110 -13.75 -6.85 -3.82
N VAL A 111 -12.44 -6.95 -3.54
CA VAL A 111 -11.49 -5.86 -3.76
C VAL A 111 -11.35 -5.53 -5.25
N LEU A 112 -11.38 -6.52 -6.13
CA LEU A 112 -11.30 -6.29 -7.59
C LEU A 112 -12.52 -5.57 -8.14
N ASP A 113 -13.70 -5.87 -7.62
CA ASP A 113 -14.92 -5.16 -8.02
C ASP A 113 -14.84 -3.69 -7.61
N GLU A 114 -14.34 -3.37 -6.40
CA GLU A 114 -14.06 -1.99 -6.01
C GLU A 114 -13.08 -1.28 -6.97
N VAL A 115 -12.03 -1.99 -7.43
CA VAL A 115 -11.08 -1.43 -8.40
C VAL A 115 -11.71 -1.25 -9.77
N ALA A 116 -12.57 -2.16 -10.22
CA ALA A 116 -13.27 -2.06 -11.49
C ALA A 116 -14.26 -0.89 -11.51
N ASP A 117 -15.04 -0.73 -10.45
CA ASP A 117 -15.97 0.41 -10.28
C ASP A 117 -15.20 1.74 -10.30
N LEU A 118 -14.04 1.79 -9.64
CA LEU A 118 -13.22 2.98 -9.65
C LEU A 118 -12.62 3.27 -11.03
N ALA A 119 -12.18 2.22 -11.75
CA ALA A 119 -11.67 2.36 -13.11
C ALA A 119 -12.71 2.92 -14.07
N GLU A 120 -13.97 2.49 -13.95
CA GLU A 120 -15.09 3.02 -14.72
C GLU A 120 -15.34 4.50 -14.40
N ARG A 121 -15.46 4.84 -13.11
CA ARG A 121 -15.67 6.23 -12.66
C ARG A 121 -14.59 7.20 -13.14
N LEU A 122 -13.34 6.74 -13.18
CA LEU A 122 -12.19 7.55 -13.60
C LEU A 122 -11.94 7.49 -15.12
N GLY A 123 -12.65 6.62 -15.86
CA GLY A 123 -12.36 6.35 -17.27
C GLY A 123 -10.98 5.73 -17.52
N SER A 124 -10.39 5.07 -16.52
CA SER A 124 -9.03 4.50 -16.61
C SER A 124 -9.05 3.11 -17.26
N ALA A 125 -8.88 3.08 -18.59
CA ALA A 125 -8.74 1.83 -19.33
C ALA A 125 -7.54 0.98 -18.86
N ARG A 126 -6.48 1.62 -18.34
CA ARG A 126 -5.33 0.91 -17.78
C ARG A 126 -5.73 0.14 -16.51
N LEU A 127 -6.39 0.82 -15.57
CA LEU A 127 -6.79 0.22 -14.32
C LEU A 127 -7.79 -0.93 -14.55
N ALA A 128 -8.75 -0.73 -15.46
CA ALA A 128 -9.72 -1.76 -15.84
C ALA A 128 -9.04 -3.02 -16.39
N ARG A 129 -8.03 -2.87 -17.27
CA ARG A 129 -7.25 -4.02 -17.78
C ARG A 129 -6.48 -4.74 -16.68
N GLN A 130 -5.88 -4.00 -15.75
CA GLN A 130 -5.13 -4.61 -14.64
C GLN A 130 -6.04 -5.36 -13.66
N ALA A 131 -7.24 -4.85 -13.38
CA ALA A 131 -8.23 -5.55 -12.59
C ALA A 131 -8.72 -6.82 -13.30
N ALA A 132 -9.02 -6.74 -14.60
CA ALA A 132 -9.45 -7.90 -15.38
C ALA A 132 -8.39 -9.01 -15.45
N ALA A 133 -7.10 -8.66 -15.56
CA ALA A 133 -6.00 -9.62 -15.56
C ALA A 133 -5.81 -10.34 -14.20
N LEU A 134 -6.38 -9.77 -13.14
CA LEU A 134 -6.39 -10.34 -11.79
C LEU A 134 -7.76 -10.91 -11.43
N ARG A 135 -8.74 -11.01 -12.33
CA ARG A 135 -9.92 -11.88 -12.11
C ARG A 135 -9.56 -13.34 -12.35
#